data_AF-A0A3R6K8N3-F1
#
_entry.id   AF-A0A3R6K8N3-F1
#
_cell.length_a   1.000
_cell.length_b   1.000
_cell.length_c   1.000
_cell.angle_alpha   90.00
_cell.angle_beta   90.00
_cell.angle_gamma   90.00
#
_symmetry.space_group_name_H-M   'P 1'
#
loop_
_entity.id
_entity.type
_entity.pdbx_description
1 polymer ?
#
loop_
_entity_poly.entity_id
_entity_poly.type
_entity_poly.pdbx_seq_one_letter_code
_entity_poly.pdbx_strand_id
1 'polypeptide(L)'
;MEYRINRIAHSGTYGDRGIDRTEDVYLQKIGRTVDLEMDFIKPGLPLFVKYIKNTDGSDMIGKALRTSYVVSVCTFENIVRVETRNSIFEFERVRE
;
A
#
# COMPACT_ATOMS: atom_id res chain seq x y z
N MET A 1 -4.04 11.98 4.28
CA MET A 1 -3.03 12.53 3.34
C MET A 1 -2.98 11.62 2.12
N GLU A 2 -2.88 12.18 0.91
CA GLU A 2 -3.00 11.41 -0.34
C GLU A 2 -1.66 10.80 -0.77
N TYR A 3 -1.68 9.50 -1.05
CA TYR A 3 -0.53 8.75 -1.54
C TYR A 3 -0.90 7.97 -2.81
N ARG A 4 0.09 7.65 -3.62
CA ARG A 4 -0.02 6.74 -4.77
C ARG A 4 0.62 5.41 -4.42
N ILE A 5 -0.05 4.31 -4.70
CA ILE A 5 0.57 2.98 -4.61
C ILE A 5 1.57 2.85 -5.75
N ASN A 6 2.86 2.93 -5.46
CA ASN A 6 3.91 2.87 -6.46
C ASN A 6 4.37 1.43 -6.72
N ARG A 7 4.40 0.62 -5.67
CA ARG A 7 4.94 -0.74 -5.73
C ARG A 7 4.30 -1.66 -4.69
N ILE A 8 4.13 -2.93 -5.05
CA ILE A 8 3.76 -4.00 -4.12
C ILE A 8 4.69 -5.19 -4.38
N ALA A 9 5.48 -5.57 -3.38
CA ALA A 9 6.44 -6.66 -3.46
C ALA A 9 6.12 -7.76 -2.44
N HIS A 10 6.68 -8.95 -2.65
CA HIS A 10 6.62 -10.05 -1.71
C HIS A 10 7.43 -9.72 -0.45
N SER A 11 6.90 -10.11 0.72
CA SER A 11 7.57 -9.94 2.03
C SER A 11 8.56 -11.06 2.37
N GLY A 12 8.48 -12.19 1.67
CA GLY A 12 9.23 -13.42 1.96
C GLY A 12 8.37 -14.59 2.48
N THR A 13 7.11 -14.34 2.89
CA THR A 13 6.20 -15.43 3.33
C THR A 13 5.62 -16.21 2.16
N TYR A 14 5.33 -15.50 1.06
CA TYR A 14 4.86 -16.07 -0.19
C TYR A 14 5.68 -15.41 -1.28
N GLY A 15 6.59 -16.12 -1.94
CA GLY A 15 7.52 -15.57 -2.92
C GLY A 15 8.77 -14.90 -2.30
N ASP A 16 9.75 -14.63 -3.15
CA ASP A 16 11.05 -14.09 -2.74
C ASP A 16 10.93 -12.63 -2.29
N ARG A 17 11.47 -12.34 -1.11
CA ARG A 17 11.38 -11.01 -0.49
C ARG A 17 11.93 -9.94 -1.43
N GLY A 18 11.16 -8.88 -1.63
CA GLY A 18 11.55 -7.74 -2.46
C GLY A 18 11.34 -7.94 -3.96
N ILE A 19 10.87 -9.11 -4.41
CA ILE A 19 10.41 -9.32 -5.79
C ILE A 19 8.98 -8.79 -5.94
N ASP A 20 8.68 -8.16 -7.07
CA ASP A 20 7.38 -7.57 -7.33
C ASP A 20 6.28 -8.63 -7.43
N ARG A 21 5.12 -8.30 -6.86
CA ARG A 21 3.92 -9.10 -7.02
C ARG A 21 3.36 -8.88 -8.42
N THR A 22 3.37 -9.93 -9.22
CA THR A 22 2.91 -9.90 -10.62
C THR A 22 1.50 -10.44 -10.79
N GLU A 23 0.83 -10.87 -9.72
CA GLU A 23 -0.55 -11.34 -9.85
C GLU A 23 -1.49 -10.19 -10.21
N ASP A 24 -2.41 -10.41 -11.16
CA ASP A 24 -3.30 -9.38 -11.74
C ASP A 24 -3.98 -8.50 -10.69
N VAL A 25 -4.38 -9.09 -9.57
CA VAL A 25 -5.03 -8.37 -8.48
C VAL A 25 -4.14 -7.28 -7.88
N TYR A 26 -2.83 -7.49 -7.77
CA TYR A 26 -1.89 -6.51 -7.23
C TYR A 26 -1.49 -5.49 -8.29
N LEU A 27 -1.26 -5.93 -9.52
CA LEU A 27 -0.97 -5.04 -10.65
C LEU A 27 -2.08 -3.99 -10.83
N GLN A 28 -3.35 -4.38 -10.72
CA GLN A 28 -4.49 -3.47 -10.81
C GLN A 28 -4.55 -2.39 -9.71
N LYS A 29 -3.78 -2.54 -8.62
CA LYS A 29 -3.73 -1.57 -7.50
C LYS A 29 -2.62 -0.54 -7.69
N ILE A 30 -1.58 -0.85 -8.48
CA ILE A 30 -0.47 0.06 -8.73
C ILE A 30 -1.00 1.28 -9.51
N GLY A 31 -0.58 2.47 -9.08
CA GLY A 31 -1.02 3.75 -9.63
C GLY A 31 -2.27 4.34 -8.99
N ARG A 32 -3.00 3.60 -8.14
CA ARG A 32 -4.17 4.14 -7.43
C ARG A 32 -3.76 5.19 -6.39
N THR A 33 -4.58 6.22 -6.26
CA THR A 33 -4.46 7.21 -5.18
C THR A 33 -5.27 6.76 -3.98
N VAL A 34 -4.68 6.88 -2.80
CA VAL A 34 -5.19 6.37 -1.54
C VAL A 34 -5.04 7.39 -0.43
N ASP A 35 -5.93 7.34 0.56
CA ASP A 35 -5.74 8.02 1.83
C ASP A 35 -5.11 7.03 2.81
N LEU A 36 -3.93 7.38 3.32
CA LEU A 36 -3.29 6.65 4.41
C LEU A 36 -3.40 7.48 5.68
N GLU A 37 -4.14 6.93 6.64
CA GLU A 37 -4.17 7.45 8.00
C GLU A 37 -2.97 6.91 8.78
N MET A 38 -1.83 7.59 8.63
CA MET A 38 -0.53 7.17 9.16
C MET A 38 -0.57 6.86 10.67
N ASP A 39 -1.37 7.61 11.44
CA ASP A 39 -1.51 7.43 12.89
C ASP A 39 -2.10 6.07 13.29
N PHE A 40 -2.76 5.36 12.36
CA PHE A 40 -3.34 4.04 12.58
C PHE A 40 -2.50 2.88 12.01
N ILE A 41 -1.41 3.17 11.30
CA ILE A 41 -0.53 2.14 10.75
C ILE A 41 0.49 1.72 11.81
N LYS A 42 0.20 0.63 12.53
CA LYS A 42 1.03 0.14 13.63
C LYS A 42 1.33 -1.36 13.49
N PRO A 43 2.54 -1.82 13.85
CA PRO A 43 2.86 -3.24 13.92
C PRO A 43 1.82 -4.01 14.74
N GLY A 44 1.44 -5.20 14.25
CA GLY A 44 0.44 -6.05 14.88
C GLY A 44 -1.02 -5.70 14.55
N LEU A 45 -1.29 -4.60 13.84
CA LEU A 45 -2.62 -4.26 13.31
C LEU A 45 -2.67 -4.45 11.79
N PRO A 46 -3.84 -4.77 11.20
CA PRO A 46 -3.99 -4.80 9.74
C PRO A 46 -3.74 -3.42 9.13
N LEU A 47 -3.07 -3.36 7.98
CA LEU A 47 -3.04 -2.12 7.20
C LEU A 47 -4.39 -1.93 6.50
N PHE A 48 -4.97 -0.75 6.71
CA PHE A 48 -6.15 -0.27 5.99
C PHE A 48 -5.74 0.81 5.01
N VAL A 49 -6.05 0.60 3.73
CA VAL A 49 -5.78 1.55 2.64
C VAL A 49 -7.11 1.98 2.06
N LYS A 50 -7.48 3.25 2.24
CA LYS A 50 -8.73 3.80 1.70
C LYS A 50 -8.48 4.28 0.27
N TYR A 51 -9.21 3.77 -0.71
CA TYR A 51 -9.04 4.20 -2.10
C TYR A 51 -9.73 5.54 -2.34
N ILE A 52 -9.07 6.42 -3.07
CA ILE A 52 -9.61 7.71 -3.52
C ILE A 52 -9.87 7.63 -5.02
N LYS A 53 -8.84 7.35 -5.82
CA LYS A 53 -8.95 7.26 -7.28
C LYS A 53 -8.30 6.00 -7.82
N ASN A 54 -8.89 5.44 -8.86
CA ASN A 54 -8.27 4.39 -9.64
C ASN A 54 -7.21 4.96 -10.58
N THR A 55 -6.41 4.10 -11.22
CA THR A 55 -5.32 4.50 -12.13
C THR A 55 -5.81 5.28 -13.35
N ASP A 56 -7.05 5.04 -13.80
CA ASP A 56 -7.71 5.79 -14.88
C ASP A 56 -8.37 7.11 -14.43
N GLY A 57 -8.26 7.45 -13.13
CA GLY A 57 -8.85 8.64 -12.54
C GLY A 57 -10.30 8.47 -12.08
N SER A 58 -10.92 7.30 -12.27
CA SER A 58 -12.27 7.01 -11.77
C SER A 58 -12.32 7.02 -10.24
N ASP A 59 -13.48 7.43 -9.71
CA ASP A 59 -13.67 7.56 -8.26
C ASP A 59 -13.77 6.18 -7.58
N MET A 60 -13.12 6.07 -6.42
CA MET A 60 -13.09 4.86 -5.59
C MET A 60 -13.48 5.11 -4.14
N ILE A 61 -14.00 6.31 -3.81
CA ILE A 61 -14.46 6.65 -2.46
C ILE A 61 -15.41 5.56 -1.91
N GLY A 62 -15.20 5.18 -0.65
CA GLY A 62 -15.95 4.12 0.03
C GLY A 62 -15.38 2.71 -0.17
N LYS A 63 -14.40 2.52 -1.07
CA LYS A 63 -13.67 1.25 -1.20
C LYS A 63 -12.40 1.29 -0.36
N ALA A 64 -12.10 0.19 0.32
CA ALA A 64 -10.89 0.05 1.10
C ALA A 64 -10.25 -1.33 0.91
N LEU A 65 -8.94 -1.40 1.05
CA LEU A 65 -8.19 -2.63 1.17
C LEU A 65 -7.80 -2.84 2.62
N ARG A 66 -8.18 -4.00 3.16
CA ARG A 66 -7.64 -4.52 4.41
C ARG A 66 -6.62 -5.60 4.07
N THR A 67 -5.41 -5.49 4.59
CA THR A 67 -4.34 -6.47 4.35
C THR A 67 -4.07 -7.32 5.60
N SER A 68 -3.02 -8.15 5.55
CA SER A 68 -2.48 -8.81 6.74
C SER A 68 -1.88 -7.83 7.75
N TYR A 69 -1.52 -8.31 8.93
CA TYR A 69 -0.89 -7.49 9.97
C TYR A 69 0.40 -6.83 9.48
N VAL A 70 0.54 -5.54 9.81
CA VAL A 70 1.76 -4.75 9.64
C VAL A 70 2.86 -5.36 10.50
N VAL A 71 4.05 -5.45 9.90
CA VAL A 71 5.29 -5.89 10.54
C VAL A 71 6.16 -4.66 10.84
N SER A 72 6.31 -3.76 9.87
CA SER A 72 7.09 -2.53 10.04
C SER A 72 6.57 -1.42 9.13
N VAL A 73 6.84 -0.18 9.54
CA VAL A 73 6.58 1.04 8.78
C VAL A 73 7.87 1.84 8.75
N CYS A 74 8.29 2.25 7.56
CA CYS A 74 9.44 3.11 7.37
C CYS A 74 9.03 4.27 6.45
N THR A 75 9.38 5.48 6.82
CA THR A 75 9.18 6.66 5.97
C THR A 75 10.55 7.18 5.55
N PHE A 76 10.74 7.39 4.25
CA PHE A 76 11.95 7.95 3.67
C PHE A 76 11.56 8.99 2.64
N GLU A 77 11.90 10.25 2.89
CA GLU A 77 11.50 11.40 2.06
C GLU A 77 9.98 11.40 1.79
N ASN A 78 9.59 11.23 0.52
CA ASN A 78 8.20 11.21 0.07
C ASN A 78 7.62 9.80 -0.02
N ILE A 79 8.37 8.78 0.41
CA ILE A 79 7.98 7.38 0.32
C ILE A 79 7.63 6.85 1.70
N VAL A 80 6.44 6.27 1.82
CA VAL A 80 6.04 5.44 2.96
C VAL A 80 6.12 3.99 2.53
N ARG A 81 6.99 3.22 3.17
CA ARG A 81 7.08 1.77 2.99
C ARG A 81 6.39 1.08 4.17
N VAL A 82 5.34 0.31 3.88
CA VAL A 82 4.66 -0.51 4.88
C VAL A 82 4.86 -1.98 4.55
N GLU A 83 5.55 -2.68 5.44
CA GLU A 83 5.64 -4.12 5.36
C GLU A 83 4.50 -4.76 6.16
N THR A 84 3.81 -5.68 5.51
CA THR A 84 2.81 -6.56 6.12
C THR A 84 3.31 -7.99 6.04
N ARG A 85 2.69 -8.93 6.77
CA ARG A 85 3.10 -10.34 6.76
C ARG A 85 3.23 -10.96 5.37
N ASN A 86 2.48 -10.47 4.38
CA ASN A 86 2.46 -11.07 3.05
C ASN A 86 3.10 -10.18 1.98
N SER A 87 3.04 -8.85 2.14
CA SER A 87 3.47 -7.91 1.11
C SER A 87 4.16 -6.69 1.69
N ILE A 88 5.08 -6.11 0.92
CA ILE A 88 5.71 -4.82 1.14
C ILE A 88 5.05 -3.83 0.18
N PHE A 89 4.41 -2.79 0.73
CA PHE A 89 3.82 -1.71 -0.04
C PHE A 89 4.74 -0.50 -0.03
N GLU A 90 4.91 0.16 -1.18
CA GLU A 90 5.55 1.46 -1.28
C GLU A 90 4.55 2.48 -1.79
N PHE A 91 4.34 3.50 -0.98
CA PHE A 91 3.42 4.58 -1.23
C PHE A 91 4.22 5.87 -1.43
N GLU A 92 3.93 6.60 -2.49
CA GLU A 92 4.54 7.90 -2.77
C GLU A 92 3.54 9.01 -2.44
N ARG A 93 3.95 10.01 -1.66
CA ARG A 93 3.10 11.16 -1.30
C ARG A 93 2.81 12.00 -2.54
N VAL A 94 1.53 12.29 -2.80
CA VAL A 94 1.10 13.01 -4.03
C VAL A 94 0.73 14.46 -3.73
N ARG A 95 0.22 14.73 -2.52
CA ARG A 95 -0.13 16.08 -2.05
C ARG A 95 0.16 16.23 -0.56
N GLU A 96 0.55 17.44 -0.16
CA GLU A 96 0.69 17.83 1.26
C GLU A 96 -0.65 18.19 1.89
#